data_AF-A0AA91QR70-F1
#
_entry.id   AF-A0AA91QR70-F1
#
_cell.length_a   1.000
_cell.length_b   1.000
_cell.length_c   1.000
_cell.angle_alpha   90.00
_cell.angle_beta   90.00
_cell.angle_gamma   90.00
#
_symmetry.space_group_name_H-M   'P 1'
#
loop_
_entity.id
_entity.type
_entity.pdbx_description
1 polymer ?
#
loop_
_entity_poly.entity_id
_entity_poly.type
_entity_poly.pdbx_seq_one_letter_code
_entity_poly.pdbx_strand_id
1 'polypeptide(L)' 'YWAYINLGKLAGWHDSKRNGRVGWERLWEGWFMLQTILEGYLLAQSLDL' A
#
# COMPACT_ATOMS: atom_id res chain seq x y z
N TYR A 1 -13.41 -6.40 0.58
CA TYR A 1 -12.06 -6.20 0.01
C TYR A 1 -11.27 -5.18 0.83
N TRP A 2 -10.68 -5.58 1.96
CA TRP A 2 -9.92 -4.65 2.82
C TRP A 2 -8.53 -4.34 2.26
N ALA A 3 -7.74 -5.37 1.92
CA ALA A 3 -6.35 -5.18 1.46
C ALA A 3 -6.28 -4.35 0.17
N TYR A 4 -7.11 -4.68 -0.83
CA TYR A 4 -7.22 -3.96 -2.10
C TYR A 4 -7.45 -2.45 -1.94
N ILE A 5 -8.41 -2.06 -1.08
CA ILE A 5 -8.76 -0.66 -0.85
C ILE A 5 -7.64 0.06 -0.10
N ASN A 6 -7.04 -0.57 0.91
CA ASN A 6 -5.96 0.06 1.68
C ASN A 6 -4.68 0.21 0.86
N LEU A 7 -4.41 -0.72 -0.08
CA LEU A 7 -3.30 -0.59 -1.01
C LEU A 7 -3.46 0.63 -1.90
N GLY A 8 -4.66 0.85 -2.45
CA GLY A 8 -4.96 2.08 -3.18
C GLY A 8 -4.81 3.32 -2.31
N LYS A 9 -5.32 3.30 -1.07
CA LYS A 9 -5.20 4.42 -0.13
C LYS A 9 -3.75 4.75 0.23
N LEU A 10 -2.89 3.74 0.34
CA LEU A 10 -1.45 3.94 0.56
C LEU A 10 -0.81 4.76 -0.56
N ALA A 11 -1.27 4.59 -1.80
CA ALA A 11 -0.91 5.40 -2.98
C ALA A 11 -1.82 6.62 -3.21
N GLY A 12 -2.50 7.12 -2.16
CA GLY A 12 -3.33 8.32 -2.25
C GLY A 12 -4.60 8.19 -3.12
N TRP A 13 -5.16 6.99 -3.27
CA TRP A 13 -6.47 6.82 -3.91
C TRP A 13 -7.61 7.19 -2.95
N HIS A 14 -8.51 8.06 -3.40
CA HIS A 14 -9.58 8.66 -2.57
C HIS A 14 -11.01 8.29 -2.99
N ASP A 15 -11.18 7.40 -3.96
CA ASP A 15 -12.49 7.04 -4.53
C ASP A 15 -13.36 8.23 -4.97
N SER A 16 -12.77 9.22 -5.67
CA SER A 16 -13.48 10.44 -6.07
C SER A 16 -14.72 10.19 -6.94
N LYS A 17 -14.76 9.06 -7.65
CA LYS A 17 -15.88 8.62 -8.50
C LYS A 17 -16.85 7.67 -7.79
N ARG A 18 -16.62 7.34 -6.51
CA ARG A 18 -17.47 6.49 -5.66
C ARG A 18 -17.84 5.15 -6.31
N ASN A 19 -16.89 4.55 -7.00
CA ASN A 19 -17.10 3.29 -7.70
C ASN A 19 -16.33 2.12 -7.06
N GLY A 20 -15.51 2.39 -6.03
CA GLY A 20 -14.75 1.37 -5.31
C GLY A 20 -13.64 0.71 -6.14
N ARG A 21 -13.32 1.23 -7.33
CA ARG A 21 -12.34 0.65 -8.26
C ARG A 21 -11.04 1.44 -8.24
N VAL A 22 -10.03 0.86 -7.62
CA VAL A 22 -8.65 1.32 -7.67
C VAL A 22 -8.06 0.94 -9.03
N GLY A 23 -7.49 1.92 -9.73
CA GLY A 23 -6.77 1.69 -10.98
C GLY A 23 -5.47 0.92 -10.77
N TRP A 24 -5.03 0.19 -11.80
CA TRP A 24 -3.82 -0.64 -11.73
C TRP A 24 -2.57 0.14 -11.31
N GLU A 25 -2.39 1.35 -11.83
CA GLU A 25 -1.26 2.23 -11.48
C GLU A 25 -1.18 2.50 -9.96
N ARG A 26 -2.31 2.83 -9.32
CA ARG A 26 -2.37 3.08 -7.88
C ARG A 26 -2.22 1.83 -7.04
N LEU A 27 -2.66 0.68 -7.55
CA LEU A 27 -2.39 -0.60 -6.88
C LEU A 27 -0.91 -0.95 -6.92
N TRP A 28 -0.26 -0.76 -8.07
CA TRP A 28 1.16 -1.00 -8.23
C TRP A 28 2.00 -0.07 -7.35
N GLU A 29 1.70 1.23 -7.36
CA GLU A 29 2.36 2.21 -6.50
C GLU A 29 2.19 1.88 -5.02
N GLY A 30 0.97 1.52 -4.60
CA GLY A 30 0.70 1.13 -3.22
C GLY A 30 1.43 -0.15 -2.83
N TRP A 31 1.51 -1.13 -3.73
CA TRP A 31 2.31 -2.34 -3.53
C TRP A 31 3.78 -2.02 -3.34
N PHE A 32 4.36 -1.20 -4.21
CA PHE A 32 5.76 -0.81 -4.14
C PHE A 32 6.08 -0.09 -2.81
N MET A 33 5.25 0.88 -2.42
CA MET A 33 5.39 1.57 -1.13
C MET A 33 5.30 0.62 0.06
N LEU A 34 4.37 -0.35 0.02
CA LEU A 34 4.22 -1.35 1.07
C LEU A 34 5.47 -2.21 1.21
N GLN A 35 6.10 -2.62 0.10
CA GLN A 35 7.35 -3.38 0.14
C GLN A 35 8.47 -2.57 0.79
N THR A 36 8.62 -1.29 0.47
CA THR A 36 9.65 -0.43 1.10
C THR A 36 9.45 -0.29 2.61
N ILE A 37 8.20 -0.10 3.06
CA ILE A 37 7.89 -0.05 4.50
C ILE A 37 8.20 -1.39 5.18
N LEU A 38 7.84 -2.50 4.53
CA LEU A 38 8.09 -3.84 5.03
C LEU A 38 9.59 -4.14 5.18
N GLU A 39 10.40 -3.77 4.19
CA GLU A 39 11.86 -3.92 4.25
C GLU A 39 12.45 -3.16 5.46
N GLY A 40 12.04 -1.91 5.67
CA GLY A 40 12.48 -1.11 6.82
C GLY A 40 12.03 -1.70 8.15
N TYR A 41 10.79 -2.20 8.24
CA TYR A 41 10.28 -2.87 9.43
C TYR A 41 11.07 -4.14 9.77
N LEU A 42 11.33 -5.00 8.77
CA LEU A 42 12.08 -6.24 8.96
C LEU A 42 13.54 -5.96 9.35
N LEU A 43 14.15 -4.92 8.77
CA LEU A 43 15.48 -4.47 9.17
C LEU A 43 15.49 -4.05 10.65
N ALA A 44 14.56 -3.20 11.07
CA ALA A 44 14.49 -2.76 12.47
C ALA A 44 14.29 -3.95 13.42
N GLN A 45 13.37 -4.87 13.07
CA GLN A 45 13.12 -6.09 13.84
C GLN A 45 14.37 -6.99 13.97
N SER A 46 15.22 -7.03 12.94
CA SER A 46 16.47 -7.80 12.97
C SER A 46 17.56 -7.19 13.86
N LEU A 47 17.47 -5.90 14.19
CA LEU A 47 18.43 -5.16 15.02
C LEU A 47 18.09 -5.19 16.51
N ASP A 48 16.86 -5.53 16.89
CA ASP A 48 16.41 -5.67 18.28
C ASP A 48 16.77 -7.05 18.90
N LEU A 49 17.71 -7.78 18.29
CA LEU A 49 18.30 -9.04 18.78
C LEU A 49 19.58 -8.81 19.58
#